data_AF-A0A540WTH7-F1
#
_entry.id   AF-A0A540WTH7-F1
#
_cell.length_a   1.000
_cell.length_b   1.000
_cell.length_c   1.000
_cell.angle_alpha   90.00
_cell.angle_beta   90.00
_cell.angle_gamma   90.00
#
_symmetry.space_group_name_H-M   'P 1'
#
loop_
_entity.id
_entity.type
_entity.pdbx_description
1 polymer ?
#
loop_
_entity_poly.entity_id
_entity_poly.type
_entity_poly.pdbx_seq_one_letter_code
_entity_poly.pdbx_strand_id
1 'polypeptide(L)'
;MRTHAVLLSLVMLVTGCASQSPASGAGRPRRYSQRDGLADDSSPRHSGTRERRDRPRENEAVAIADSQQRVILTRQAVVAAVDKVKGSTEELSSAIPRLAAHTRGLGGNADLFTRYFAYGSTQVPWLRDALRGTATLVEVSESVDDPDMAVGLLKMAGPRLQAAMAGVMLLASWFDFLQLADALLQQCPFYSVEQLLTDMDRVQKRLEPAMTALSSLDPGRVEATAAAMPELMGKLTQEFSTIREGARMAMERTGQVIAAAQFLELVAMVSALRVSLPRLPPSGPVLLGARLAVGPGGVMAGSHLVVSAEWVEMMRRLVQAGVISMPVASAAVRVHAGQVLMAQSHRDLPKGVREALGDSPEVRGMHETGKAGAGMADAPKHHVLPREHRKWFEQRGFTGPMDIDQFCVRMERAHHEAIHGGGDWRLGRTWPGEWNRMIMALLQKAERRAGHQLSRNEVLKVVSQSMKDYDIRMSFTLGSRR
;
A
#
# COMPACT_ATOMS: atom_id res chain seq x y z
N MET A 1 -34.78 -8.08 39.89
CA MET A 1 -34.37 -6.75 40.40
C MET A 1 -32.92 -6.35 40.07
N ARG A 2 -32.37 -6.63 38.88
CA ARG A 2 -31.03 -6.11 38.49
C ARG A 2 -30.86 -5.76 37.00
N THR A 3 -31.94 -5.60 36.26
CA THR A 3 -31.90 -5.23 34.81
C THR A 3 -32.65 -3.94 34.49
N HIS A 4 -33.35 -3.33 35.46
CA HIS A 4 -34.00 -2.02 35.29
C HIS A 4 -33.22 -0.84 35.92
N ALA A 5 -32.10 -1.12 36.58
CA ALA A 5 -31.24 -0.08 37.16
C ALA A 5 -30.15 0.45 36.21
N VAL A 6 -29.84 -0.27 35.11
CA VAL A 6 -28.81 0.16 34.14
C VAL A 6 -29.41 0.94 32.97
N LEU A 7 -30.72 0.77 32.69
CA LEU A 7 -31.41 1.52 31.63
C LEU A 7 -31.85 2.94 32.06
N LEU A 8 -31.82 3.26 33.36
CA LEU A 8 -32.23 4.56 33.89
C LEU A 8 -31.06 5.55 34.08
N SER A 9 -29.81 5.08 34.01
CA SER A 9 -28.61 5.94 34.14
C SER A 9 -28.13 6.54 32.81
N LEU A 10 -28.62 6.05 31.65
CA LEU A 10 -28.26 6.60 30.33
C LEU A 10 -29.25 7.66 29.81
N VAL A 11 -30.42 7.80 30.43
CA VAL A 11 -31.44 8.79 30.05
C VAL A 11 -31.31 10.10 30.86
N MET A 12 -30.57 10.09 31.98
CA MET A 12 -30.37 11.28 32.83
C MET A 12 -29.16 12.15 32.45
N LEU A 13 -28.44 11.86 31.36
CA LEU A 13 -27.33 12.69 30.86
C LEU A 13 -27.70 13.57 29.65
N VAL A 14 -28.98 13.65 29.28
CA VAL A 14 -29.44 14.40 28.09
C VAL A 14 -30.47 15.50 28.41
N THR A 15 -30.77 15.80 29.69
CA THR A 15 -31.71 16.89 30.03
C THR A 15 -31.27 17.74 31.22
N GLY A 16 -30.85 18.98 30.92
CA GLY A 16 -30.63 20.12 31.84
C GLY A 16 -29.36 20.90 31.45
N CYS A 17 -29.37 22.12 30.92
CA CYS A 17 -30.28 23.24 31.11
C CYS A 17 -30.43 24.11 29.84
N ALA A 18 -31.67 24.48 29.52
CA ALA A 18 -32.01 25.78 28.90
C ALA A 18 -32.04 26.84 30.03
N SER A 19 -31.90 28.16 29.87
CA SER A 19 -32.38 29.07 28.82
C SER A 19 -31.86 30.50 29.10
N GLN A 20 -31.76 31.36 28.07
CA GLN A 20 -32.45 32.67 27.97
C GLN A 20 -32.00 33.45 26.72
N SER A 21 -32.98 33.80 25.88
CA SER A 21 -32.93 34.91 24.91
C SER A 21 -33.81 36.04 25.43
N PRO A 22 -33.57 37.30 25.04
CA PRO A 22 -34.30 37.89 23.90
C PRO A 22 -33.40 38.85 23.09
N ALA A 23 -33.74 39.54 22.01
CA ALA A 23 -34.72 39.45 20.93
C ALA A 23 -34.38 40.63 19.97
N SER A 24 -34.62 40.45 18.66
CA SER A 24 -35.16 41.43 17.71
C SER A 24 -34.48 42.80 17.48
N GLY A 25 -34.19 43.10 16.21
CA GLY A 25 -34.54 44.44 15.67
C GLY A 25 -33.55 45.14 14.75
N ALA A 26 -33.74 44.94 13.44
CA ALA A 26 -33.73 45.95 12.37
C ALA A 26 -32.69 47.11 12.36
N GLY A 27 -31.98 47.26 11.22
CA GLY A 27 -31.51 48.58 10.78
C GLY A 27 -30.21 48.64 9.98
N ARG A 28 -30.30 48.32 8.67
CA ARG A 28 -29.72 49.00 7.47
C ARG A 28 -28.70 50.19 7.66
N PRO A 29 -27.94 50.56 6.61
CA PRO A 29 -26.57 50.18 6.24
C PRO A 29 -25.62 51.41 6.15
N ARG A 30 -24.57 51.35 5.29
CA ARG A 30 -23.70 52.45 4.75
C ARG A 30 -22.44 52.72 5.62
N ARG A 31 -21.21 52.95 5.13
CA ARG A 31 -20.74 53.67 3.93
C ARG A 31 -19.35 53.22 3.46
N TYR A 32 -19.15 53.47 2.18
CA TYR A 32 -17.91 53.52 1.42
C TYR A 32 -17.34 54.96 1.42
N SER A 33 -16.04 55.12 1.63
CA SER A 33 -15.15 56.24 1.19
C SER A 33 -13.74 55.91 1.74
N GLN A 34 -12.66 55.67 1.00
CA GLN A 34 -11.99 56.44 -0.06
C GLN A 34 -11.76 57.92 0.30
N ARG A 35 -10.55 58.24 0.80
CA ARG A 35 -9.74 59.36 0.29
C ARG A 35 -8.28 59.27 0.75
N ASP A 36 -7.41 59.51 -0.23
CA ASP A 36 -5.97 59.73 -0.16
C ASP A 36 -5.57 60.95 0.67
N GLY A 37 -4.28 60.99 1.08
CA GLY A 37 -3.51 62.23 0.94
C GLY A 37 -2.52 62.57 2.05
N LEU A 38 -1.24 62.27 1.76
CA LEU A 38 -0.05 63.10 1.98
C LEU A 38 0.72 63.06 3.31
N ALA A 39 2.03 63.02 3.10
CA ALA A 39 3.18 62.96 4.00
C ALA A 39 3.41 64.25 4.79
N ASP A 40 4.12 64.17 5.93
CA ASP A 40 5.48 64.72 6.01
C ASP A 40 6.25 64.21 7.25
N ASP A 41 7.56 64.27 7.09
CA ASP A 41 8.72 63.82 7.84
C ASP A 41 8.91 64.50 9.21
N SER A 42 9.36 63.74 10.22
CA SER A 42 10.34 64.18 11.23
C SER A 42 10.67 63.06 12.25
N SER A 43 11.87 62.50 12.14
CA SER A 43 12.59 61.82 13.23
C SER A 43 13.08 62.86 14.27
N PRO A 44 13.37 62.52 15.56
CA PRO A 44 14.45 61.56 15.90
C PRO A 44 14.38 60.79 17.25
N ARG A 45 15.13 59.65 17.25
CA ARG A 45 15.98 59.07 18.34
C ARG A 45 15.39 58.28 19.54
N HIS A 46 15.94 57.05 19.63
CA HIS A 46 16.52 56.35 20.81
C HIS A 46 15.62 55.70 21.89
N SER A 47 15.50 54.37 21.82
CA SER A 47 15.64 53.36 22.91
C SER A 47 15.09 52.04 22.33
N GLY A 48 15.84 50.93 22.21
CA GLY A 48 16.44 50.20 23.30
C GLY A 48 15.54 49.02 23.66
N THR A 49 15.46 47.97 22.83
CA THR A 49 14.93 46.67 23.27
C THR A 49 15.59 45.53 22.51
N ARG A 50 16.54 44.94 23.22
CA ARG A 50 17.24 43.70 22.95
C ARG A 50 16.29 42.56 23.31
N GLU A 51 15.37 42.21 22.43
CA GLU A 51 14.41 41.12 22.67
C GLU A 51 14.17 40.33 21.38
N ARG A 52 15.23 39.67 20.89
CA ARG A 52 15.13 38.75 19.76
C ARG A 52 16.21 37.68 19.85
N ARG A 53 16.09 36.73 20.78
CA ARG A 53 16.94 35.52 20.72
C ARG A 53 16.41 34.19 21.29
N ASP A 54 15.19 34.10 21.82
CA ASP A 54 14.73 32.83 22.43
C ASP A 54 13.59 32.08 21.71
N ARG A 55 13.05 32.58 20.59
CA ARG A 55 11.97 31.91 19.83
C ARG A 55 12.34 30.84 18.76
N PRO A 56 13.62 30.51 18.42
CA PRO A 56 13.88 29.41 17.48
C PRO A 56 13.67 28.01 18.05
N ARG A 57 13.93 27.79 19.35
CA ARG A 57 14.03 26.44 19.94
C ARG A 57 12.70 25.74 20.17
N GLU A 58 11.65 26.48 20.50
CA GLU A 58 10.31 25.89 20.71
C GLU A 58 9.67 25.42 19.39
N ASN A 59 9.84 26.19 18.31
CA ASN A 59 9.33 25.82 16.98
C ASN A 59 10.07 24.60 16.40
N GLU A 60 11.37 24.47 16.68
CA GLU A 60 12.19 23.34 16.24
C GLU A 60 11.83 22.05 17.01
N ALA A 61 11.63 22.14 18.34
CA ALA A 61 11.20 21.01 19.15
C ALA A 61 9.81 20.48 18.76
N VAL A 62 8.86 21.37 18.45
CA VAL A 62 7.51 20.99 17.99
C VAL A 62 7.56 20.35 16.60
N ALA A 63 8.38 20.88 15.68
CA ALA A 63 8.55 20.29 14.35
C ALA A 63 9.21 18.89 14.41
N ILE A 64 10.20 18.70 15.29
CA ILE A 64 10.84 17.41 15.52
C ILE A 64 9.82 16.41 16.10
N ALA A 65 9.05 16.79 17.12
CA ALA A 65 8.04 15.93 17.71
C ALA A 65 6.96 15.51 16.70
N ASP A 66 6.50 16.43 15.85
CA ASP A 66 5.54 16.12 14.79
C ASP A 66 6.13 15.21 13.70
N SER A 67 7.41 15.39 13.35
CA SER A 67 8.11 14.50 12.42
C SER A 67 8.24 13.08 12.97
N GLN A 68 8.63 12.93 14.24
CA GLN A 68 8.74 11.63 14.92
C GLN A 68 7.38 10.94 15.02
N GLN A 69 6.34 11.69 15.36
CA GLN A 69 4.97 11.17 15.41
C GLN A 69 4.52 10.66 14.03
N ARG A 70 4.85 11.38 12.95
CA ARG A 70 4.58 10.91 11.59
C ARG A 70 5.31 9.60 11.27
N VAL A 71 6.60 9.48 11.62
CA VAL A 71 7.37 8.23 11.41
C VAL A 71 6.74 7.06 12.17
N ILE A 72 6.37 7.25 13.44
CA ILE A 72 5.73 6.21 14.27
C ILE A 72 4.43 5.73 13.62
N LEU A 73 3.59 6.67 13.18
CA LEU A 73 2.32 6.34 12.55
C LEU A 73 2.49 5.64 11.19
N THR A 74 3.49 6.04 10.40
CA THR A 74 3.84 5.33 9.16
C THR A 74 4.31 3.91 9.47
N ARG A 75 5.18 3.73 10.46
CA ARG A 75 5.67 2.41 10.88
C ARG A 75 4.50 1.51 11.29
N GLN A 76 3.59 2.01 12.10
CA GLN A 76 2.38 1.29 12.51
C GLN A 76 1.52 0.89 11.31
N ALA A 77 1.35 1.77 10.32
CA ALA A 77 0.62 1.45 9.09
C ALA A 77 1.30 0.33 8.27
N VAL A 78 2.64 0.34 8.21
CA VAL A 78 3.41 -0.74 7.55
C VAL A 78 3.24 -2.06 8.29
N VAL A 79 3.37 -2.06 9.63
CA VAL A 79 3.18 -3.26 10.46
C VAL A 79 1.76 -3.83 10.29
N ALA A 80 0.74 -2.99 10.38
CA ALA A 80 -0.65 -3.40 10.19
C ALA A 80 -0.89 -4.03 8.81
N ALA A 81 -0.26 -3.48 7.77
CA ALA A 81 -0.34 -4.04 6.41
C ALA A 81 0.37 -5.39 6.32
N VAL A 82 1.56 -5.53 6.92
CA VAL A 82 2.30 -6.80 6.99
C VAL A 82 1.48 -7.87 7.70
N ASP A 83 0.91 -7.55 8.86
CA ASP A 83 0.12 -8.51 9.65
C ASP A 83 -1.13 -8.97 8.89
N LYS A 84 -1.82 -8.05 8.21
CA LYS A 84 -2.98 -8.38 7.39
C LYS A 84 -2.61 -9.33 6.25
N VAL A 85 -1.56 -9.03 5.49
CA VAL A 85 -1.12 -9.86 4.36
C VAL A 85 -0.57 -11.19 4.83
N LYS A 86 0.16 -11.21 5.94
CA LYS A 86 0.66 -12.43 6.58
C LYS A 86 -0.49 -13.35 6.99
N GLY A 87 -1.52 -12.82 7.65
CA GLY A 87 -2.72 -13.58 8.02
C GLY A 87 -3.37 -14.27 6.82
N SER A 88 -3.63 -13.52 5.74
CA SER A 88 -4.20 -14.08 4.51
C SER A 88 -3.27 -15.09 3.81
N THR A 89 -1.95 -14.87 3.85
CA THR A 89 -0.98 -15.79 3.26
C THR A 89 -0.94 -17.12 4.01
N GLU A 90 -0.96 -17.08 5.34
CA GLU A 90 -0.98 -18.31 6.18
C GLU A 90 -2.31 -19.05 6.06
N GLU A 91 -3.44 -18.33 5.98
CA GLU A 91 -4.74 -18.92 5.71
C GLU A 91 -4.72 -19.70 4.39
N LEU A 92 -4.26 -19.09 3.29
CA LEU A 92 -4.16 -19.74 1.98
C LEU A 92 -3.15 -20.89 1.97
N SER A 93 -2.00 -20.71 2.64
CA SER A 93 -0.97 -21.76 2.78
C SER A 93 -1.50 -23.01 3.49
N SER A 94 -2.46 -22.85 4.40
CA SER A 94 -3.11 -23.97 5.08
C SER A 94 -4.32 -24.51 4.30
N ALA A 95 -5.03 -23.66 3.56
CA ALA A 95 -6.23 -24.03 2.81
C ALA A 95 -5.92 -24.86 1.57
N ILE A 96 -4.86 -24.52 0.81
CA ILE A 96 -4.49 -25.23 -0.42
C ILE A 96 -4.19 -26.73 -0.18
N PRO A 97 -3.33 -27.12 0.80
CA PRO A 97 -3.09 -28.52 1.08
C PRO A 97 -4.31 -29.26 1.63
N ARG A 98 -5.16 -28.57 2.42
CA ARG A 98 -6.42 -29.16 2.92
C ARG A 98 -7.36 -29.53 1.78
N LEU A 99 -7.50 -28.64 0.79
CA LEU A 99 -8.30 -28.91 -0.42
C LEU A 99 -7.71 -30.07 -1.22
N ALA A 100 -6.38 -30.15 -1.33
CA ALA A 100 -5.70 -31.27 -2.01
C ALA A 100 -5.88 -32.62 -1.29
N ALA A 101 -6.08 -32.61 0.03
CA ALA A 101 -6.29 -33.81 0.85
C ALA A 101 -7.73 -34.34 0.82
N HIS A 102 -8.68 -33.64 0.17
CA HIS A 102 -10.04 -34.13 0.00
C HIS A 102 -10.05 -35.47 -0.76
N THR A 103 -10.83 -36.45 -0.31
CA THR A 103 -10.94 -37.75 -0.99
C THR A 103 -11.89 -37.74 -2.18
N ARG A 104 -12.58 -36.63 -2.42
CA ARG A 104 -13.51 -36.38 -3.53
C ARG A 104 -13.09 -35.10 -4.25
N GLY A 105 -13.72 -34.83 -5.41
CA GLY A 105 -13.43 -33.62 -6.19
C GLY A 105 -11.99 -33.59 -6.69
N LEU A 106 -11.28 -32.49 -6.47
CA LEU A 106 -9.91 -32.34 -6.93
C LEU A 106 -8.93 -33.32 -6.27
N GLY A 107 -9.03 -33.52 -4.96
CA GLY A 107 -8.10 -34.42 -4.25
C GLY A 107 -8.33 -35.90 -4.56
N GLY A 108 -9.58 -36.29 -4.89
CA GLY A 108 -9.89 -37.60 -5.45
C GLY A 108 -9.35 -37.82 -6.87
N ASN A 109 -9.00 -36.73 -7.58
CA ASN A 109 -8.40 -36.73 -8.91
C ASN A 109 -6.96 -36.15 -8.86
N ALA A 110 -6.27 -36.33 -7.73
CA ALA A 110 -4.99 -35.67 -7.47
C ALA A 110 -3.98 -35.86 -8.61
N ASP A 111 -3.89 -37.03 -9.22
CA ASP A 111 -2.94 -37.31 -10.32
C ASP A 111 -3.09 -36.34 -11.51
N LEU A 112 -4.32 -35.90 -11.81
CA LEU A 112 -4.61 -34.97 -12.90
C LEU A 112 -4.42 -33.50 -12.49
N PHE A 113 -4.71 -33.17 -11.23
CA PHE A 113 -4.76 -31.78 -10.77
C PHE A 113 -3.58 -31.35 -9.87
N THR A 114 -2.64 -32.26 -9.56
CA THR A 114 -1.47 -31.99 -8.69
C THR A 114 -0.70 -30.75 -9.11
N ARG A 115 -0.54 -30.52 -10.42
CA ARG A 115 0.18 -29.34 -10.94
C ARG A 115 -0.44 -28.01 -10.48
N TYR A 116 -1.75 -27.94 -10.30
CA TYR A 116 -2.46 -26.72 -9.93
C TYR A 116 -2.35 -26.41 -8.44
N PHE A 117 -2.35 -27.45 -7.60
CA PHE A 117 -2.01 -27.30 -6.17
C PHE A 117 -0.54 -26.92 -5.99
N ALA A 118 0.36 -27.53 -6.77
CA ALA A 118 1.77 -27.19 -6.77
C ALA A 118 2.01 -25.73 -7.18
N TYR A 119 1.32 -25.24 -8.22
CA TYR A 119 1.40 -23.84 -8.64
C TYR A 119 1.05 -22.88 -7.50
N GLY A 120 -0.09 -23.08 -6.83
CA GLY A 120 -0.51 -22.24 -5.71
C GLY A 120 0.46 -22.30 -4.52
N SER A 121 0.92 -23.51 -4.18
CA SER A 121 1.88 -23.73 -3.09
C SER A 121 3.23 -23.06 -3.36
N THR A 122 3.66 -23.03 -4.63
CA THR A 122 4.93 -22.39 -5.06
C THR A 122 4.90 -20.87 -4.90
N GLN A 123 3.72 -20.24 -4.79
CA GLN A 123 3.63 -18.79 -4.58
C GLN A 123 3.86 -18.37 -3.13
N VAL A 124 3.66 -19.27 -2.16
CA VAL A 124 3.74 -18.94 -0.73
C VAL A 124 5.15 -18.54 -0.26
N PRO A 125 6.24 -19.25 -0.66
CA PRO A 125 7.59 -18.92 -0.19
C PRO A 125 8.01 -17.47 -0.48
N TRP A 126 7.82 -17.00 -1.72
CA TRP A 126 8.26 -15.65 -2.09
C TRP A 126 7.42 -14.56 -1.41
N LEU A 127 6.13 -14.82 -1.15
CA LEU A 127 5.26 -13.92 -0.36
C LEU A 127 5.79 -13.79 1.07
N ARG A 128 6.11 -14.92 1.72
CA ARG A 128 6.70 -14.92 3.07
C ARG A 128 8.04 -14.20 3.10
N ASP A 129 8.87 -14.40 2.09
CA ASP A 129 10.18 -13.73 2.00
C ASP A 129 10.04 -12.22 1.79
N ALA A 130 9.08 -11.77 0.97
CA ALA A 130 8.75 -10.35 0.81
C ALA A 130 8.31 -9.73 2.13
N LEU A 131 7.40 -10.38 2.86
CA LEU A 131 6.92 -9.92 4.17
C LEU A 131 8.03 -9.89 5.22
N ARG A 132 8.88 -10.92 5.27
CA ARG A 132 10.04 -10.95 6.16
C ARG A 132 10.99 -9.79 5.86
N GLY A 133 11.24 -9.51 4.59
CA GLY A 133 12.07 -8.39 4.17
C GLY A 133 11.50 -7.03 4.54
N THR A 134 10.18 -6.85 4.43
CA THR A 134 9.46 -5.65 4.91
C THR A 134 9.61 -5.51 6.42
N ALA A 135 9.43 -6.59 7.19
CA ALA A 135 9.59 -6.58 8.64
C ALA A 135 11.01 -6.20 9.07
N THR A 136 12.05 -6.71 8.40
CA THR A 136 13.44 -6.31 8.66
C THR A 136 13.65 -4.80 8.47
N LEU A 137 13.09 -4.21 7.41
CA LEU A 137 13.21 -2.77 7.16
C LEU A 137 12.48 -1.93 8.22
N VAL A 138 11.30 -2.40 8.67
CA VAL A 138 10.55 -1.80 9.77
C VAL A 138 11.36 -1.82 11.08
N GLU A 139 11.91 -2.96 11.44
CA GLU A 139 12.75 -3.13 12.64
C GLU A 139 13.96 -2.19 12.61
N VAL A 140 14.66 -2.11 11.48
CA VAL A 140 15.79 -1.18 11.35
C VAL A 140 15.32 0.28 11.46
N SER A 141 14.19 0.64 10.83
CA SER A 141 13.63 1.99 10.93
C SER A 141 13.28 2.42 12.36
N GLU A 142 13.07 1.46 13.27
CA GLU A 142 12.84 1.71 14.70
C GLU A 142 14.11 2.01 15.46
N SER A 143 15.19 1.34 15.08
CA SER A 143 16.49 1.45 15.73
C SER A 143 17.36 2.62 15.25
N VAL A 144 16.87 3.43 14.30
CA VAL A 144 17.60 4.56 13.73
C VAL A 144 17.08 5.88 14.32
N ASP A 145 17.99 6.69 14.84
CA ASP A 145 17.68 7.99 15.48
C ASP A 145 17.16 9.05 14.49
N ASP A 146 17.60 8.97 13.24
CA ASP A 146 17.32 9.99 12.21
C ASP A 146 15.95 9.75 11.55
N PRO A 147 14.98 10.70 11.67
CA PRO A 147 13.63 10.50 11.17
C PRO A 147 13.56 10.39 9.64
N ASP A 148 14.44 11.09 8.90
CA ASP A 148 14.46 11.03 7.44
C ASP A 148 15.02 9.68 6.97
N MET A 149 16.03 9.16 7.67
CA MET A 149 16.57 7.83 7.40
C MET A 149 15.54 6.75 7.72
N ALA A 150 14.81 6.88 8.84
CA ALA A 150 13.75 5.96 9.20
C ALA A 150 12.64 5.93 8.13
N VAL A 151 12.19 7.09 7.63
CA VAL A 151 11.24 7.17 6.52
C VAL A 151 11.82 6.59 5.23
N GLY A 152 13.10 6.83 4.93
CA GLY A 152 13.79 6.26 3.79
C GLY A 152 13.77 4.72 3.80
N LEU A 153 14.02 4.11 4.97
CA LEU A 153 13.95 2.66 5.17
C LEU A 153 12.52 2.13 5.03
N LEU A 154 11.52 2.85 5.55
CA LEU A 154 10.11 2.48 5.38
C LEU A 154 9.69 2.53 3.91
N LYS A 155 10.18 3.50 3.13
CA LYS A 155 9.96 3.57 1.67
C LYS A 155 10.61 2.40 0.93
N MET A 156 11.79 1.96 1.35
CA MET A 156 12.44 0.75 0.79
C MET A 156 11.61 -0.52 1.00
N ALA A 157 10.73 -0.54 2.00
CA ALA A 157 9.82 -1.65 2.27
C ALA A 157 8.62 -1.67 1.29
N GLY A 158 8.34 -0.54 0.65
CA GLY A 158 7.21 -0.30 -0.24
C GLY A 158 7.03 -1.35 -1.33
N PRO A 159 8.01 -1.56 -2.24
CA PRO A 159 7.89 -2.55 -3.31
C PRO A 159 7.60 -3.97 -2.81
N ARG A 160 8.21 -4.38 -1.69
CA ARG A 160 7.97 -5.71 -1.10
C ARG A 160 6.57 -5.83 -0.54
N LEU A 161 6.11 -4.80 0.18
CA LEU A 161 4.75 -4.75 0.70
C LEU A 161 3.71 -4.74 -0.41
N GLN A 162 3.89 -3.90 -1.45
CA GLN A 162 3.03 -3.86 -2.62
C GLN A 162 2.97 -5.21 -3.34
N ALA A 163 4.13 -5.84 -3.54
CA ALA A 163 4.21 -7.16 -4.17
C ALA A 163 3.45 -8.22 -3.37
N ALA A 164 3.62 -8.24 -2.04
CA ALA A 164 2.95 -9.18 -1.16
C ALA A 164 1.43 -8.96 -1.12
N MET A 165 0.98 -7.70 -1.04
CA MET A 165 -0.44 -7.34 -1.08
C MET A 165 -1.11 -7.78 -2.40
N ALA A 166 -0.52 -7.43 -3.54
CA ALA A 166 -1.08 -7.83 -4.84
C ALA A 166 -0.98 -9.35 -5.05
N GLY A 167 0.12 -9.97 -4.65
CA GLY A 167 0.35 -11.40 -4.79
C GLY A 167 -0.61 -12.24 -3.96
N VAL A 168 -0.89 -11.85 -2.71
CA VAL A 168 -1.87 -12.58 -1.88
C VAL A 168 -3.29 -12.48 -2.46
N MET A 169 -3.64 -11.35 -3.08
CA MET A 169 -4.94 -11.19 -3.76
C MET A 169 -5.05 -12.11 -4.99
N LEU A 170 -3.99 -12.22 -5.79
CA LEU A 170 -3.95 -13.16 -6.92
C LEU A 170 -3.96 -14.62 -6.45
N LEU A 171 -3.29 -14.93 -5.33
CA LEU A 171 -3.29 -16.28 -4.76
C LEU A 171 -4.68 -16.64 -4.19
N ALA A 172 -5.37 -15.69 -3.55
CA ALA A 172 -6.76 -15.87 -3.14
C ALA A 172 -7.66 -16.13 -4.35
N SER A 173 -7.46 -15.39 -5.44
CA SER A 173 -8.20 -15.59 -6.69
C SER A 173 -7.92 -16.96 -7.30
N TRP A 174 -6.67 -17.41 -7.29
CA TRP A 174 -6.31 -18.78 -7.70
C TRP A 174 -7.00 -19.84 -6.85
N PHE A 175 -7.02 -19.64 -5.52
CA PHE A 175 -7.69 -20.55 -4.61
C PHE A 175 -9.21 -20.61 -4.86
N ASP A 176 -9.86 -19.51 -5.24
CA ASP A 176 -11.26 -19.54 -5.68
C ASP A 176 -11.48 -20.45 -6.89
N PHE A 177 -10.59 -20.42 -7.89
CA PHE A 177 -10.68 -21.33 -9.04
C PHE A 177 -10.47 -22.79 -8.64
N LEU A 178 -9.56 -23.07 -7.69
CA LEU A 178 -9.41 -24.42 -7.13
C LEU A 178 -10.71 -24.87 -6.44
N GLN A 179 -11.35 -24.00 -5.64
CA GLN A 179 -12.61 -24.33 -4.99
C GLN A 179 -13.76 -24.52 -6.00
N LEU A 180 -13.80 -23.72 -7.07
CA LEU A 180 -14.76 -23.90 -8.16
C LEU A 180 -14.56 -25.25 -8.85
N ALA A 181 -13.32 -25.58 -9.22
CA ALA A 181 -13.00 -26.85 -9.84
C ALA A 181 -13.32 -28.06 -8.94
N ASP A 182 -13.06 -27.94 -7.64
CA ASP A 182 -13.45 -28.95 -6.65
C ASP A 182 -14.97 -29.16 -6.61
N ALA A 183 -15.74 -28.06 -6.57
CA ALA A 183 -17.20 -28.11 -6.60
C ALA A 183 -17.73 -28.71 -7.91
N LEU A 184 -17.15 -28.36 -9.06
CA LEU A 184 -17.55 -28.90 -10.37
C LEU A 184 -17.36 -30.41 -10.45
N LEU A 185 -16.21 -30.92 -10.00
CA LEU A 185 -15.95 -32.36 -10.00
C LEU A 185 -16.88 -33.13 -9.05
N GLN A 186 -17.37 -32.48 -7.99
CA GLN A 186 -18.27 -33.11 -7.03
C GLN A 186 -19.75 -33.03 -7.43
N GLN A 187 -20.17 -31.92 -8.03
CA GLN A 187 -21.59 -31.57 -8.20
C GLN A 187 -22.04 -31.53 -9.67
N CYS A 188 -21.10 -31.49 -10.62
CA CYS A 188 -21.39 -31.32 -12.05
C CYS A 188 -20.76 -32.46 -12.87
N PRO A 189 -21.26 -33.71 -12.79
CA PRO A 189 -20.68 -34.85 -13.49
C PRO A 189 -20.67 -34.72 -15.01
N PHE A 190 -21.49 -33.81 -15.56
CA PHE A 190 -21.60 -33.54 -16.99
C PHE A 190 -20.68 -32.42 -17.49
N TYR A 191 -19.96 -31.75 -16.58
CA TYR A 191 -18.90 -30.84 -16.97
C TYR A 191 -17.63 -31.64 -17.26
N SER A 192 -17.15 -31.62 -18.50
CA SER A 192 -16.02 -32.44 -18.92
C SER A 192 -14.76 -32.14 -18.09
N VAL A 193 -14.09 -33.19 -17.63
CA VAL A 193 -12.80 -33.09 -16.92
C VAL A 193 -11.73 -32.47 -17.83
N GLU A 194 -11.71 -32.83 -19.12
CA GLU A 194 -10.77 -32.25 -20.10
C GLU A 194 -11.01 -30.74 -20.29
N GLN A 195 -12.29 -30.34 -20.32
CA GLN A 195 -12.66 -28.93 -20.38
C GLN A 195 -12.19 -28.19 -19.12
N LEU A 196 -12.42 -28.76 -17.94
CA LEU A 196 -11.95 -28.19 -16.68
C LEU A 196 -10.43 -28.06 -16.60
N LEU A 197 -9.67 -29.04 -17.10
CA LEU A 197 -8.20 -28.94 -17.20
C LEU A 197 -7.78 -27.80 -18.14
N THR A 198 -8.48 -27.65 -19.28
CA THR A 198 -8.24 -26.55 -20.21
C THR A 198 -8.52 -25.20 -19.57
N ASP A 199 -9.59 -25.10 -18.79
CA ASP A 199 -9.97 -23.87 -18.10
C ASP A 199 -8.98 -23.50 -16.98
N MET A 200 -8.56 -24.49 -16.19
CA MET A 200 -7.55 -24.29 -15.14
C MET A 200 -6.19 -23.87 -15.73
N ASP A 201 -5.77 -24.47 -16.85
CA ASP A 201 -4.55 -24.10 -17.57
C ASP A 201 -4.62 -22.65 -18.10
N ARG A 202 -5.75 -22.27 -18.69
CA ARG A 202 -6.00 -20.91 -19.18
C ARG A 202 -5.93 -19.86 -18.07
N VAL A 203 -6.55 -20.15 -16.91
CA VAL A 203 -6.52 -19.26 -15.75
C VAL A 203 -5.10 -19.13 -15.19
N GLN A 204 -4.36 -20.24 -15.06
CA GLN A 204 -2.97 -20.23 -14.60
C GLN A 204 -2.10 -19.35 -15.53
N LYS A 205 -2.18 -19.54 -16.84
CA LYS A 205 -1.45 -18.74 -17.84
C LYS A 205 -1.77 -17.24 -17.80
N ARG A 206 -2.97 -16.85 -17.36
CA ARG A 206 -3.32 -15.44 -17.12
C ARG A 206 -2.69 -14.87 -15.85
N LEU A 207 -2.52 -15.68 -14.81
CA LEU A 207 -1.97 -15.26 -13.52
C LEU A 207 -0.43 -15.21 -13.52
N GLU A 208 0.20 -16.15 -14.21
CA GLU A 208 1.66 -16.35 -14.22
C GLU A 208 2.48 -15.07 -14.51
N PRO A 209 2.14 -14.24 -15.52
CA PRO A 209 2.91 -13.03 -15.79
C PRO A 209 2.92 -12.05 -14.63
N ALA A 210 1.76 -11.88 -13.97
CA ALA A 210 1.62 -10.98 -12.83
C ALA A 210 2.35 -11.54 -11.60
N MET A 211 2.18 -12.83 -11.27
CA MET A 211 2.92 -13.47 -10.17
C MET A 211 4.44 -13.40 -10.39
N THR A 212 4.91 -13.61 -11.62
CA THR A 212 6.33 -13.51 -11.98
C THR A 212 6.86 -12.09 -11.82
N ALA A 213 6.09 -11.08 -12.23
CA ALA A 213 6.49 -9.69 -12.09
C ALA A 213 6.51 -9.22 -10.63
N LEU A 214 5.56 -9.67 -9.81
CA LEU A 214 5.51 -9.35 -8.38
C LEU A 214 6.65 -10.04 -7.61
N SER A 215 6.88 -11.33 -7.87
CA SER A 215 7.94 -12.11 -7.21
C SER A 215 9.36 -11.63 -7.55
N SER A 216 9.55 -10.86 -8.63
CA SER A 216 10.85 -10.27 -8.94
C SER A 216 11.24 -9.15 -7.97
N LEU A 217 10.28 -8.60 -7.22
CA LEU A 217 10.45 -7.49 -6.28
C LEU A 217 11.11 -6.25 -6.90
N ASP A 218 11.09 -6.14 -8.24
CA ASP A 218 11.61 -4.98 -8.94
C ASP A 218 10.60 -3.84 -8.78
N PRO A 219 11.00 -2.67 -8.24
CA PRO A 219 10.04 -1.61 -7.93
C PRO A 219 9.19 -1.18 -9.12
N GLY A 220 9.77 -1.10 -10.33
CA GLY A 220 9.05 -0.70 -11.53
C GLY A 220 8.06 -1.74 -12.01
N ARG A 221 8.46 -3.02 -12.02
CA ARG A 221 7.58 -4.13 -12.41
C ARG A 221 6.46 -4.35 -11.39
N VAL A 222 6.76 -4.22 -10.10
CA VAL A 222 5.77 -4.36 -9.02
C VAL A 222 4.73 -3.26 -9.14
N GLU A 223 5.14 -2.01 -9.23
CA GLU A 223 4.20 -0.88 -9.34
C GLU A 223 3.32 -0.99 -10.58
N ALA A 224 3.91 -1.27 -11.75
CA ALA A 224 3.16 -1.43 -12.99
C ALA A 224 2.15 -2.58 -12.91
N THR A 225 2.56 -3.73 -12.35
CA THR A 225 1.69 -4.91 -12.20
C THR A 225 0.57 -4.64 -11.21
N ALA A 226 0.90 -4.04 -10.05
CA ALA A 226 -0.08 -3.69 -9.03
C ALA A 226 -1.09 -2.64 -9.52
N ALA A 227 -0.66 -1.66 -10.33
CA ALA A 227 -1.54 -0.69 -10.97
C ALA A 227 -2.48 -1.33 -12.02
N ALA A 228 -2.01 -2.37 -12.73
CA ALA A 228 -2.80 -3.11 -13.72
C ALA A 228 -3.74 -4.18 -13.10
N MET A 229 -3.66 -4.41 -11.78
CA MET A 229 -4.48 -5.39 -11.08
C MET A 229 -5.98 -5.30 -11.34
N PRO A 230 -6.64 -4.12 -11.41
CA PRO A 230 -8.08 -4.04 -11.63
C PRO A 230 -8.52 -4.68 -12.96
N GLU A 231 -7.71 -4.52 -14.02
CA GLU A 231 -7.99 -5.14 -15.32
C GLU A 231 -7.83 -6.66 -15.26
N LEU A 232 -6.74 -7.13 -14.65
CA LEU A 232 -6.50 -8.56 -14.46
C LEU A 232 -7.61 -9.20 -13.63
N MET A 233 -7.98 -8.58 -12.50
CA MET A 233 -9.07 -9.05 -11.65
C MET A 233 -10.40 -9.07 -12.39
N GLY A 234 -10.70 -8.07 -13.23
CA GLY A 234 -11.89 -8.08 -14.10
C GLY A 234 -11.90 -9.27 -15.06
N LYS A 235 -10.76 -9.56 -15.69
CA LYS A 235 -10.61 -10.74 -16.57
C LYS A 235 -10.78 -12.05 -15.80
N LEU A 236 -10.23 -12.17 -14.60
CA LEU A 236 -10.38 -13.37 -13.75
C LEU A 236 -11.83 -13.56 -13.32
N THR A 237 -12.52 -12.50 -12.90
CA THR A 237 -13.96 -12.54 -12.61
C THR A 237 -14.77 -13.03 -13.81
N GLN A 238 -14.41 -12.57 -15.02
CA GLN A 238 -15.08 -13.01 -16.25
C GLN A 238 -14.84 -14.51 -16.51
N GLU A 239 -13.60 -14.99 -16.44
CA GLU A 239 -13.30 -16.43 -16.62
C GLU A 239 -14.03 -17.28 -15.56
N PHE A 240 -14.04 -16.84 -14.30
CA PHE A 240 -14.77 -17.52 -13.23
C PHE A 240 -16.28 -17.63 -13.56
N SER A 241 -16.86 -16.53 -14.05
CA SER A 241 -18.27 -16.48 -14.44
C SER A 241 -18.54 -17.39 -15.65
N THR A 242 -17.65 -17.41 -16.65
CA THR A 242 -17.76 -18.26 -17.84
C THR A 242 -17.72 -19.74 -17.49
N ILE A 243 -16.79 -20.17 -16.63
CA ILE A 243 -16.69 -21.57 -16.19
C ILE A 243 -17.97 -21.98 -15.44
N ARG A 244 -18.39 -21.15 -14.47
CA ARG A 244 -19.60 -21.38 -13.68
C ARG A 244 -20.85 -21.48 -14.55
N GLU A 245 -20.96 -20.60 -15.55
CA GLU A 245 -22.10 -20.56 -16.47
C GLU A 245 -22.11 -21.77 -17.43
N GLY A 246 -20.93 -22.18 -17.91
CA GLY A 246 -20.80 -23.42 -18.69
C GLY A 246 -21.26 -24.65 -17.91
N ALA A 247 -20.95 -24.72 -16.61
CA ALA A 247 -21.42 -25.77 -15.72
C ALA A 247 -22.94 -25.74 -15.48
N ARG A 248 -23.50 -24.55 -15.21
CA ARG A 248 -24.96 -24.35 -15.11
C ARG A 248 -25.67 -24.88 -16.36
N MET A 249 -25.21 -24.47 -17.53
CA MET A 249 -25.76 -24.88 -18.83
C MET A 249 -25.64 -26.40 -19.05
N ALA A 250 -24.53 -27.02 -18.64
CA ALA A 250 -24.38 -28.47 -18.72
C ALA A 250 -25.40 -29.20 -17.83
N MET A 251 -25.61 -28.73 -16.60
CA MET A 251 -26.61 -29.30 -15.68
C MET A 251 -28.04 -29.13 -16.21
N GLU A 252 -28.38 -27.94 -16.71
CA GLU A 252 -29.73 -27.66 -17.24
C GLU A 252 -30.08 -28.51 -18.46
N ARG A 253 -29.12 -28.72 -19.37
CA ARG A 253 -29.31 -29.60 -20.54
C ARG A 253 -29.61 -31.06 -20.17
N THR A 254 -29.22 -31.47 -18.96
CA THR A 254 -29.50 -32.81 -18.42
C THR A 254 -30.74 -32.87 -17.52
N GLY A 255 -31.51 -31.77 -17.44
CA GLY A 255 -32.73 -31.69 -16.63
C GLY A 255 -32.49 -31.40 -15.13
N GLN A 256 -31.26 -31.07 -14.72
CA GLN A 256 -30.89 -30.87 -13.31
C GLN A 256 -30.98 -29.40 -12.86
N VAL A 257 -32.12 -28.74 -13.09
CA VAL A 257 -32.28 -27.29 -12.82
C VAL A 257 -32.15 -26.93 -11.33
N ILE A 258 -32.69 -27.77 -10.43
CA ILE A 258 -32.60 -27.54 -8.97
C ILE A 258 -31.15 -27.67 -8.48
N ALA A 259 -30.42 -28.67 -8.97
CA ALA A 259 -29.01 -28.85 -8.62
C ALA A 259 -28.14 -27.71 -9.16
N ALA A 260 -28.48 -27.16 -10.33
CA ALA A 260 -27.80 -25.99 -10.87
C ALA A 260 -27.97 -24.74 -9.96
N ALA A 261 -29.16 -24.53 -9.39
CA ALA A 261 -29.39 -23.45 -8.43
C ALA A 261 -28.58 -23.64 -7.13
N GLN A 262 -28.55 -24.87 -6.59
CA GLN A 262 -27.77 -25.20 -5.39
C GLN A 262 -26.26 -25.04 -5.62
N PHE A 263 -25.76 -25.45 -6.80
CA PHE A 263 -24.36 -25.25 -7.19
C PHE A 263 -24.00 -23.76 -7.25
N LEU A 264 -24.85 -22.93 -7.85
CA LEU A 264 -24.63 -21.48 -7.92
C LEU A 264 -24.60 -20.84 -6.53
N GLU A 265 -25.47 -21.29 -5.64
CA GLU A 265 -25.51 -20.83 -4.25
C GLU A 265 -24.22 -21.21 -3.49
N LEU A 266 -23.76 -22.46 -3.63
CA LEU A 266 -22.54 -22.94 -2.99
C LEU A 266 -21.29 -22.22 -3.50
N VAL A 267 -21.16 -22.03 -4.81
CA VAL A 267 -20.05 -21.27 -5.41
C VAL A 267 -20.11 -19.79 -4.99
N ALA A 268 -21.31 -19.20 -4.96
CA ALA A 268 -21.52 -17.86 -4.43
C ALA A 268 -21.33 -17.78 -2.91
N MET A 269 -21.24 -18.89 -2.19
CA MET A 269 -20.94 -18.97 -0.76
C MET A 269 -19.44 -19.05 -0.42
N VAL A 270 -18.56 -19.23 -1.41
CA VAL A 270 -17.16 -19.60 -1.14
C VAL A 270 -16.11 -18.64 -1.77
N SER A 271 -16.45 -17.88 -2.81
CA SER A 271 -15.44 -17.10 -3.57
C SER A 271 -15.10 -15.69 -3.01
N ALA A 272 -13.84 -15.26 -3.08
CA ALA A 272 -13.42 -13.86 -2.92
C ALA A 272 -13.79 -12.95 -4.11
N LEU A 273 -14.04 -13.51 -5.31
CA LEU A 273 -14.52 -12.79 -6.52
C LEU A 273 -16.01 -12.40 -6.47
N ARG A 274 -16.68 -12.63 -5.33
CA ARG A 274 -18.11 -12.39 -5.08
C ARG A 274 -18.62 -10.98 -5.34
N VAL A 275 -17.77 -9.95 -5.26
CA VAL A 275 -18.19 -8.54 -5.29
C VAL A 275 -18.79 -8.13 -6.65
N SER A 276 -18.68 -8.98 -7.67
CA SER A 276 -19.12 -8.73 -9.05
C SER A 276 -20.21 -9.66 -9.58
N LEU A 277 -20.74 -10.59 -8.77
CA LEU A 277 -21.76 -11.54 -9.24
C LEU A 277 -23.16 -10.92 -9.17
N PRO A 278 -23.95 -10.87 -10.27
CA PRO A 278 -25.36 -10.54 -10.20
C PRO A 278 -26.08 -11.57 -9.31
N ARG A 279 -26.81 -11.12 -8.29
CA ARG A 279 -27.81 -11.97 -7.63
C ARG A 279 -29.02 -12.11 -8.54
N LEU A 280 -29.47 -13.33 -8.77
CA LEU A 280 -30.79 -13.57 -9.36
C LEU A 280 -31.88 -13.12 -8.36
N PRO A 281 -33.02 -12.59 -8.85
CA PRO A 281 -34.12 -12.17 -7.98
C PRO A 281 -34.64 -13.38 -7.19
N PRO A 282 -35.09 -13.17 -5.94
CA PRO A 282 -35.68 -14.25 -5.16
C PRO A 282 -36.92 -14.78 -5.87
N SER A 283 -36.96 -16.08 -6.14
CA SER A 283 -38.16 -16.79 -6.57
C SER A 283 -39.15 -16.89 -5.40
N GLY A 284 -39.93 -15.83 -5.17
CA GLY A 284 -41.00 -15.80 -4.16
C GLY A 284 -41.66 -14.41 -4.04
N PRO A 285 -42.98 -14.33 -3.77
CA PRO A 285 -43.73 -13.09 -3.90
C PRO A 285 -43.34 -12.07 -2.82
N VAL A 286 -43.16 -10.84 -3.28
CA VAL A 286 -42.90 -9.62 -2.50
C VAL A 286 -43.99 -9.40 -1.47
N LEU A 287 -43.61 -9.21 -0.20
CA LEU A 287 -44.36 -8.40 0.77
C LEU A 287 -43.42 -7.88 1.88
N LEU A 288 -43.41 -6.54 2.02
CA LEU A 288 -43.07 -5.72 3.20
C LEU A 288 -41.60 -5.55 3.66
N GLY A 289 -41.02 -4.42 3.23
CA GLY A 289 -40.66 -3.31 4.13
C GLY A 289 -39.38 -3.43 4.97
N ALA A 290 -38.23 -3.01 4.42
CA ALA A 290 -37.04 -2.68 5.20
C ALA A 290 -36.70 -1.19 5.02
N ARG A 291 -37.03 -0.41 6.05
CA ARG A 291 -36.63 0.99 6.28
C ARG A 291 -35.11 1.13 6.30
N LEU A 292 -34.59 2.11 5.55
CA LEU A 292 -33.28 2.71 5.77
C LEU A 292 -33.28 3.44 7.13
N ALA A 293 -32.46 3.00 8.08
CA ALA A 293 -32.18 3.72 9.30
C ALA A 293 -30.70 4.16 9.28
N VAL A 294 -30.47 5.49 9.28
CA VAL A 294 -29.15 6.09 9.38
C VAL A 294 -28.83 6.27 10.87
N GLY A 295 -27.82 5.56 11.37
CA GLY A 295 -27.30 5.75 12.73
C GLY A 295 -26.27 6.89 12.80
N PRO A 296 -26.02 7.47 14.00
CA PRO A 296 -25.18 8.66 14.17
C PRO A 296 -23.68 8.44 13.93
N GLY A 297 -23.26 7.21 13.59
CA GLY A 297 -21.88 6.81 13.35
C GLY A 297 -21.52 6.55 11.87
N GLY A 298 -22.37 6.94 10.92
CA GLY A 298 -22.02 6.89 9.49
C GLY A 298 -21.76 5.49 8.92
N VAL A 299 -22.37 4.45 9.49
CA VAL A 299 -22.34 3.08 8.92
C VAL A 299 -23.55 2.92 8.01
N MET A 300 -23.35 2.91 6.69
CA MET A 300 -24.35 2.34 5.78
C MET A 300 -24.27 0.81 5.86
N ALA A 301 -25.20 0.20 6.58
CA ALA A 301 -25.41 -1.24 6.50
C ALA A 301 -26.20 -1.56 5.21
N GLY A 302 -25.47 -1.84 4.14
CA GLY A 302 -26.02 -2.24 2.84
C GLY A 302 -25.06 -3.11 2.06
N SER A 303 -24.88 -4.38 2.48
CA SER A 303 -24.34 -5.58 1.81
C SER A 303 -23.22 -5.52 0.74
N HIS A 304 -22.56 -4.41 0.45
CA HIS A 304 -21.48 -4.30 -0.53
C HIS A 304 -20.43 -3.28 -0.06
N LEU A 305 -19.14 -3.63 -0.14
CA LEU A 305 -17.96 -2.95 0.43
C LEU A 305 -17.91 -2.89 1.96
N VAL A 306 -17.13 -3.78 2.60
CA VAL A 306 -16.58 -3.49 3.93
C VAL A 306 -15.09 -3.25 3.78
N VAL A 307 -14.74 -2.11 3.17
CA VAL A 307 -13.43 -1.53 3.42
C VAL A 307 -13.54 -0.84 4.78
N SER A 308 -12.87 -1.36 5.81
CA SER A 308 -12.90 -0.75 7.14
C SER A 308 -12.25 0.63 7.11
N ALA A 309 -12.73 1.56 7.96
CA ALA A 309 -12.11 2.87 8.14
C ALA A 309 -10.61 2.73 8.48
N GLU A 310 -10.26 1.71 9.26
CA GLU A 310 -8.88 1.34 9.60
C GLU A 310 -8.03 1.02 8.37
N TRP A 311 -8.58 0.27 7.40
CA TRP A 311 -7.85 -0.05 6.17
C TRP A 311 -7.66 1.20 5.30
N VAL A 312 -8.67 2.07 5.18
CA VAL A 312 -8.55 3.33 4.43
C VAL A 312 -7.46 4.21 5.04
N GLU A 313 -7.47 4.33 6.36
CA GLU A 313 -6.50 5.13 7.10
C GLU A 313 -5.08 4.56 6.98
N MET A 314 -4.93 3.22 7.06
CA MET A 314 -3.67 2.54 6.79
C MET A 314 -3.15 2.87 5.38
N MET A 315 -3.99 2.74 4.35
CA MET A 315 -3.61 3.04 2.97
C MET A 315 -3.24 4.52 2.79
N ARG A 316 -4.01 5.44 3.38
CA ARG A 316 -3.73 6.88 3.35
C ARG A 316 -2.35 7.20 3.93
N ARG A 317 -2.00 6.60 5.08
CA ARG A 317 -0.69 6.77 5.72
C ARG A 317 0.45 6.23 4.87
N LEU A 318 0.27 5.05 4.26
CA LEU A 318 1.26 4.45 3.38
C LEU A 318 1.51 5.29 2.12
N VAL A 319 0.46 5.90 1.56
CA VAL A 319 0.56 6.81 0.42
C VAL A 319 1.24 8.13 0.81
N GLN A 320 0.82 8.76 1.90
CA GLN A 320 1.40 10.02 2.37
C GLN A 320 2.90 9.89 2.69
N ALA A 321 3.31 8.73 3.20
CA ALA A 321 4.71 8.44 3.47
C ALA A 321 5.49 8.01 2.21
N GLY A 322 4.84 7.83 1.05
CA GLY A 322 5.46 7.34 -0.17
C GLY A 322 5.92 5.88 -0.10
N VAL A 323 5.39 5.10 0.85
CA VAL A 323 5.65 3.66 0.95
C VAL A 323 4.88 2.90 -0.14
N ILE A 324 3.65 3.32 -0.42
CA ILE A 324 2.85 2.81 -1.53
C ILE A 324 2.53 3.97 -2.47
N SER A 325 2.65 3.75 -3.78
CA SER A 325 2.28 4.76 -4.76
C SER A 325 0.76 4.91 -4.90
N MET A 326 0.34 6.10 -5.29
CA MET A 326 -1.09 6.43 -5.48
C MET A 326 -1.78 5.53 -6.51
N PRO A 327 -1.18 5.20 -7.67
CA PRO A 327 -1.76 4.25 -8.61
C PRO A 327 -2.06 2.89 -7.99
N VAL A 328 -1.16 2.39 -7.14
CA VAL A 328 -1.36 1.09 -6.45
C VAL A 328 -2.45 1.16 -5.39
N ALA A 329 -2.51 2.24 -4.61
CA ALA A 329 -3.60 2.44 -3.65
C ALA A 329 -4.97 2.54 -4.33
N SER A 330 -5.04 3.30 -5.43
CA SER A 330 -6.23 3.41 -6.27
C SER A 330 -6.65 2.07 -6.84
N ALA A 331 -5.71 1.28 -7.36
CA ALA A 331 -5.95 -0.07 -7.85
C ALA A 331 -6.50 -0.99 -6.76
N ALA A 332 -5.89 -1.00 -5.57
CA ALA A 332 -6.36 -1.79 -4.44
C ALA A 332 -7.79 -1.43 -4.04
N VAL A 333 -8.10 -0.13 -3.97
CA VAL A 333 -9.48 0.34 -3.72
C VAL A 333 -10.42 -0.18 -4.80
N ARG A 334 -10.08 -0.07 -6.09
CA ARG A 334 -10.95 -0.54 -7.18
C ARG A 334 -11.21 -2.04 -7.12
N VAL A 335 -10.21 -2.84 -6.75
CA VAL A 335 -10.41 -4.28 -6.59
C VAL A 335 -11.30 -4.57 -5.39
N HIS A 336 -11.07 -3.94 -4.23
CA HIS A 336 -11.88 -4.14 -3.03
C HIS A 336 -13.31 -3.59 -3.17
N ALA A 337 -13.48 -2.53 -3.96
CA ALA A 337 -14.76 -1.90 -4.22
C ALA A 337 -15.63 -2.66 -5.23
N GLY A 338 -15.03 -3.63 -5.94
CA GLY A 338 -15.68 -4.39 -7.00
C GLY A 338 -15.95 -3.58 -8.26
N GLN A 339 -16.28 -4.30 -9.34
CA GLN A 339 -16.63 -3.69 -10.64
C GLN A 339 -18.00 -2.98 -10.64
N VAL A 340 -18.80 -3.08 -9.58
CA VAL A 340 -20.14 -2.49 -9.50
C VAL A 340 -20.12 -0.94 -9.49
N LEU A 341 -18.98 -0.32 -9.15
CA LEU A 341 -18.80 1.13 -9.28
C LEU A 341 -18.23 1.56 -10.66
N MET A 342 -17.94 0.62 -11.57
CA MET A 342 -17.29 0.90 -12.86
C MET A 342 -18.25 1.26 -14.01
N ALA A 343 -19.57 1.37 -13.76
CA ALA A 343 -20.50 1.94 -14.73
C ALA A 343 -20.48 3.49 -14.76
N GLN A 344 -19.81 4.14 -13.79
CA GLN A 344 -19.73 5.60 -13.72
C GLN A 344 -18.31 6.05 -13.39
N SER A 345 -17.47 6.10 -14.43
CA SER A 345 -16.33 7.03 -14.62
C SER A 345 -15.10 6.34 -15.17
N HIS A 346 -14.83 6.59 -16.44
CA HIS A 346 -13.48 6.47 -16.93
C HIS A 346 -12.63 7.51 -16.20
N ARG A 347 -11.68 7.03 -15.39
CA ARG A 347 -10.52 7.73 -14.80
C ARG A 347 -10.63 8.31 -13.38
N ASP A 348 -11.77 8.26 -12.70
CA ASP A 348 -11.91 8.97 -11.42
C ASP A 348 -12.12 8.05 -10.21
N LEU A 349 -11.42 8.36 -9.10
CA LEU A 349 -11.68 7.74 -7.79
C LEU A 349 -13.08 8.12 -7.29
N PRO A 350 -13.83 7.21 -6.64
CA PRO A 350 -15.10 7.54 -5.99
C PRO A 350 -14.96 8.74 -5.06
N LYS A 351 -15.94 9.65 -5.05
CA LYS A 351 -15.89 10.92 -4.30
C LYS A 351 -15.49 10.73 -2.83
N GLY A 352 -16.05 9.74 -2.14
CA GLY A 352 -15.72 9.44 -0.74
C GLY A 352 -14.29 8.91 -0.52
N VAL A 353 -13.68 8.27 -1.52
CA VAL A 353 -12.27 7.83 -1.45
C VAL A 353 -11.33 8.99 -1.76
N ARG A 354 -11.71 9.88 -2.68
CA ARG A 354 -10.96 11.10 -2.99
C ARG A 354 -10.92 12.06 -1.79
N GLU A 355 -12.06 12.24 -1.12
CA GLU A 355 -12.18 13.05 0.09
C GLU A 355 -11.43 12.43 1.28
N ALA A 356 -11.40 11.09 1.39
CA ALA A 356 -10.66 10.39 2.45
C ALA A 356 -9.14 10.31 2.21
N LEU A 357 -8.68 10.29 0.96
CA LEU A 357 -7.25 10.29 0.61
C LEU A 357 -6.62 11.69 0.66
N GLY A 358 -7.43 12.74 0.67
CA GLY A 358 -7.02 14.14 0.81
C GLY A 358 -6.68 14.81 -0.52
N ASP A 359 -7.06 16.08 -0.66
CA ASP A 359 -6.88 16.90 -1.88
C ASP A 359 -5.72 17.90 -1.72
N SER A 360 -4.60 17.43 -1.16
CA SER A 360 -3.41 18.26 -0.89
C SER A 360 -2.71 18.68 -2.19
N PRO A 361 -1.98 19.81 -2.25
CA PRO A 361 -1.23 20.25 -3.43
C PRO A 361 -0.28 19.17 -3.99
N GLU A 362 0.26 18.32 -3.12
CA GLU A 362 1.10 17.17 -3.44
C GLU A 362 0.32 16.06 -4.18
N VAL A 363 -0.99 15.97 -3.94
CA VAL A 363 -1.92 15.00 -4.57
C VAL A 363 -2.39 15.48 -5.94
N ARG A 364 -2.58 16.80 -6.12
CA ARG A 364 -3.00 17.41 -7.40
C ARG A 364 -1.87 17.54 -8.43
N GLY A 365 -0.62 17.65 -7.98
CA GLY A 365 0.55 17.84 -8.85
C GLY A 365 1.11 16.58 -9.51
N MET A 366 0.63 15.39 -9.15
CA MET A 366 1.18 14.13 -9.66
C MET A 366 0.37 13.61 -10.86
N HIS A 367 0.47 14.32 -11.99
CA HIS A 367 0.04 13.81 -13.30
C HIS A 367 1.18 13.04 -13.97
N GLU A 368 0.90 11.82 -14.41
CA GLU A 368 1.79 10.99 -15.23
C GLU A 368 2.00 11.63 -16.60
N THR A 369 3.20 12.16 -16.85
CA THR A 369 3.81 12.05 -18.17
C THR A 369 4.74 10.84 -18.12
N GLY A 370 4.36 9.77 -18.81
CA GLY A 370 5.19 8.59 -18.96
C GLY A 370 6.53 8.95 -19.61
N LYS A 371 7.62 8.48 -18.99
CA LYS A 371 9.03 8.70 -19.36
C LYS A 371 9.40 8.43 -20.83
N ALA A 372 8.57 7.68 -21.58
CA ALA A 372 8.82 7.38 -22.99
C ALA A 372 8.42 8.51 -23.95
N GLY A 373 7.62 9.50 -23.52
CA GLY A 373 7.10 10.56 -24.41
C GLY A 373 8.02 11.76 -24.60
N ALA A 374 9.03 11.96 -23.74
CA ALA A 374 9.82 13.20 -23.69
C ALA A 374 11.29 13.04 -24.13
N GLY A 375 11.75 11.85 -24.51
CA GLY A 375 13.13 11.63 -24.98
C GLY A 375 14.23 11.94 -23.96
N MET A 376 13.91 12.10 -22.67
CA MET A 376 14.88 12.43 -21.63
C MET A 376 15.55 11.16 -21.08
N ALA A 377 16.88 11.14 -21.05
CA ALA A 377 17.65 10.09 -20.40
C ALA A 377 17.33 10.04 -18.90
N ASP A 378 17.25 8.83 -18.33
CA ASP A 378 17.00 8.64 -16.90
C ASP A 378 18.10 9.34 -16.06
N ALA A 379 17.67 10.04 -15.00
CA ALA A 379 18.59 10.67 -14.06
C ALA A 379 19.52 9.61 -13.43
N PRO A 380 20.82 9.89 -13.26
CA PRO A 380 21.77 8.93 -12.74
C PRO A 380 21.41 8.50 -11.31
N LYS A 381 21.72 7.23 -11.01
CA LYS A 381 21.59 6.66 -9.67
C LYS A 381 22.96 6.65 -9.00
N HIS A 382 23.08 7.30 -7.85
CA HIS A 382 24.28 7.29 -7.03
C HIS A 382 24.14 6.28 -5.89
N HIS A 383 25.14 5.43 -5.67
CA HIS A 383 25.21 4.53 -4.51
C HIS A 383 25.72 5.30 -3.30
N VAL A 384 24.85 5.51 -2.31
CA VAL A 384 25.19 6.20 -1.05
C VAL A 384 26.21 5.39 -0.25
N LEU A 385 26.10 4.07 -0.28
CA LEU A 385 27.04 3.14 0.32
C LEU A 385 28.01 2.59 -0.75
N PRO A 386 29.33 2.84 -0.64
CA PRO A 386 30.31 2.49 -1.66
C PRO A 386 30.37 0.99 -1.99
N ARG A 387 30.17 0.64 -3.26
CA ARG A 387 30.16 -0.76 -3.73
C ARG A 387 31.53 -1.44 -3.63
N GLU A 388 32.60 -0.70 -3.83
CA GLU A 388 33.98 -1.16 -3.68
C GLU A 388 34.27 -1.70 -2.27
N HIS A 389 33.49 -1.29 -1.27
CA HIS A 389 33.59 -1.73 0.10
C HIS A 389 32.46 -2.68 0.51
N ARG A 390 31.80 -3.34 -0.45
CA ARG A 390 30.69 -4.29 -0.20
C ARG A 390 30.95 -5.25 0.96
N LYS A 391 32.09 -5.94 0.96
CA LYS A 391 32.45 -6.90 2.02
C LYS A 391 32.50 -6.25 3.41
N TRP A 392 32.92 -4.98 3.50
CA TRP A 392 32.96 -4.23 4.75
C TRP A 392 31.54 -3.94 5.26
N PHE A 393 30.60 -3.61 4.37
CA PHE A 393 29.20 -3.41 4.73
C PHE A 393 28.48 -4.74 5.05
N GLU A 394 28.74 -5.80 4.30
CA GLU A 394 28.15 -7.14 4.55
C GLU A 394 28.52 -7.66 5.95
N GLN A 395 29.76 -7.47 6.39
CA GLN A 395 30.22 -7.80 7.76
C GLN A 395 29.43 -7.07 8.85
N ARG A 396 28.79 -5.95 8.52
CA ARG A 396 28.00 -5.11 9.44
C ARG A 396 26.49 -5.30 9.24
N GLY A 397 26.08 -6.34 8.49
CA GLY A 397 24.68 -6.72 8.34
C GLY A 397 23.92 -6.00 7.21
N PHE A 398 24.63 -5.39 6.25
CA PHE A 398 24.04 -4.88 5.01
C PHE A 398 23.89 -5.99 3.97
N THR A 399 22.93 -6.88 4.22
CA THR A 399 22.64 -8.05 3.38
C THR A 399 21.13 -8.18 3.13
N GLY A 400 20.75 -8.91 2.08
CA GLY A 400 19.34 -9.22 1.81
C GLY A 400 18.50 -7.95 1.62
N PRO A 401 17.44 -7.71 2.43
CA PRO A 401 16.65 -6.47 2.38
C PRO A 401 17.46 -5.20 2.66
N MET A 402 18.57 -5.32 3.38
CA MET A 402 19.49 -4.25 3.75
C MET A 402 20.73 -4.18 2.85
N ASP A 403 20.74 -4.87 1.69
CA ASP A 403 21.87 -4.83 0.75
C ASP A 403 22.18 -3.39 0.32
N ILE A 404 23.47 -3.05 0.18
CA ILE A 404 23.92 -1.71 -0.17
C ILE A 404 23.41 -1.22 -1.54
N ASP A 405 23.01 -2.12 -2.45
CA ASP A 405 22.40 -1.75 -3.72
C ASP A 405 20.98 -1.19 -3.54
N GLN A 406 20.37 -1.36 -2.37
CA GLN A 406 19.10 -0.73 -2.04
C GLN A 406 19.29 0.75 -1.68
N PHE A 407 20.51 1.17 -1.32
CA PHE A 407 20.84 2.53 -0.89
C PHE A 407 21.34 3.38 -2.06
N CYS A 408 20.54 3.47 -3.12
CA CYS A 408 20.81 4.41 -4.21
C CYS A 408 19.83 5.57 -4.23
N VAL A 409 20.33 6.76 -4.53
CA VAL A 409 19.50 7.95 -4.72
C VAL A 409 19.53 8.38 -6.17
N ARG A 410 18.38 8.82 -6.69
CA ARG A 410 18.33 9.51 -7.98
C ARG A 410 18.66 10.97 -7.76
N MET A 411 19.55 11.50 -8.57
CA MET A 411 19.95 12.90 -8.51
C MET A 411 20.22 13.43 -9.91
N GLU A 412 20.16 14.75 -10.06
CA GLU A 412 20.51 15.41 -11.32
C GLU A 412 21.95 15.09 -11.70
N ARG A 413 22.23 15.00 -13.00
CA ARG A 413 23.57 14.69 -13.51
C ARG A 413 24.64 15.67 -13.01
N ALA A 414 24.36 16.97 -12.98
CA ALA A 414 25.32 17.95 -12.46
C ALA A 414 25.66 17.70 -10.98
N HIS A 415 24.64 17.43 -10.15
CA HIS A 415 24.83 17.07 -8.74
C HIS A 415 25.59 15.74 -8.57
N HIS A 416 25.27 14.74 -9.39
CA HIS A 416 25.98 13.46 -9.43
C HIS A 416 27.46 13.61 -9.79
N GLU A 417 27.77 14.43 -10.80
CA GLU A 417 29.14 14.72 -11.19
C GLU A 417 29.86 15.51 -10.08
N ALA A 418 29.19 16.48 -9.44
CA ALA A 418 29.76 17.30 -8.36
C ALA A 418 30.19 16.47 -7.14
N ILE A 419 29.38 15.51 -6.68
CA ILE A 419 29.75 14.63 -5.55
C ILE A 419 30.91 13.68 -5.88
N HIS A 420 31.21 13.51 -7.17
CA HIS A 420 32.37 12.77 -7.65
C HIS A 420 33.51 13.69 -8.14
N GLY A 421 33.51 14.98 -7.81
CA GLY A 421 34.61 15.91 -8.14
C GLY A 421 34.57 16.54 -9.53
N GLY A 422 33.45 16.38 -10.26
CA GLY A 422 33.19 16.95 -11.58
C GLY A 422 33.73 16.09 -12.73
N GLY A 423 32.95 15.97 -13.82
CA GLY A 423 33.38 15.26 -15.04
C GLY A 423 33.37 13.73 -14.92
N ASP A 424 34.44 13.06 -15.40
CA ASP A 424 34.55 11.59 -15.35
C ASP A 424 34.75 11.11 -13.90
N TRP A 425 33.73 10.44 -13.35
CA TRP A 425 33.74 9.87 -12.00
C TRP A 425 34.93 8.94 -11.73
N ARG A 426 35.54 8.35 -12.77
CA ARG A 426 36.76 7.52 -12.61
C ARG A 426 37.97 8.36 -12.23
N LEU A 427 38.10 9.56 -12.80
CA LEU A 427 39.14 10.53 -12.44
C LEU A 427 38.82 11.19 -11.10
N GLY A 428 37.53 11.39 -10.83
CA GLY A 428 37.00 11.86 -9.54
C GLY A 428 37.50 11.09 -8.32
N ARG A 429 37.82 9.80 -8.47
CA ARG A 429 38.32 8.95 -7.38
C ARG A 429 39.63 9.43 -6.75
N THR A 430 40.41 10.28 -7.40
CA THR A 430 41.62 10.85 -6.79
C THR A 430 41.33 12.06 -5.92
N TRP A 431 40.15 12.69 -6.06
CA TRP A 431 39.77 13.88 -5.31
C TRP A 431 39.44 13.56 -3.84
N PRO A 432 39.98 14.31 -2.86
CA PRO A 432 39.71 14.06 -1.44
C PRO A 432 38.24 14.26 -1.02
N GLY A 433 37.48 15.09 -1.75
CA GLY A 433 36.07 15.37 -1.46
C GLY A 433 35.08 14.40 -2.13
N GLU A 434 35.58 13.39 -2.84
CA GLU A 434 34.74 12.40 -3.51
C GLU A 434 33.92 11.60 -2.48
N TRP A 435 32.62 11.46 -2.74
CA TRP A 435 31.66 10.90 -1.78
C TRP A 435 32.10 9.56 -1.18
N ASN A 436 32.48 8.58 -2.00
CA ASN A 436 32.81 7.24 -1.51
C ASN A 436 34.02 7.27 -0.56
N ARG A 437 35.06 8.01 -0.94
CA ARG A 437 36.27 8.19 -0.11
C ARG A 437 35.95 8.93 1.18
N MET A 438 35.19 10.01 1.09
CA MET A 438 34.78 10.80 2.25
C MET A 438 34.00 9.93 3.24
N ILE A 439 32.96 9.22 2.77
CA ILE A 439 32.12 8.36 3.61
C ILE A 439 32.96 7.28 4.29
N MET A 440 33.84 6.58 3.55
CA MET A 440 34.69 5.56 4.17
C MET A 440 35.67 6.15 5.20
N ALA A 441 36.22 7.34 4.94
CA ALA A 441 37.08 8.03 5.90
C ALA A 441 36.32 8.42 7.17
N LEU A 442 35.09 8.91 7.04
CA LEU A 442 34.20 9.23 8.15
C LEU A 442 33.85 7.99 8.97
N LEU A 443 33.47 6.89 8.31
CA LEU A 443 33.14 5.62 8.96
C LEU A 443 34.34 5.04 9.73
N GLN A 444 35.53 5.00 9.11
CA GLN A 444 36.75 4.54 9.79
C GLN A 444 37.14 5.45 10.96
N LYS A 445 36.94 6.77 10.84
CA LYS A 445 37.19 7.72 11.93
C LYS A 445 36.21 7.49 13.08
N ALA A 446 34.94 7.21 12.76
CA ALA A 446 33.94 6.85 13.75
C ALA A 446 34.29 5.54 14.46
N GLU A 447 34.74 4.50 13.75
CA GLU A 447 35.26 3.26 14.37
C GLU A 447 36.41 3.53 15.35
N ARG A 448 37.40 4.32 14.91
CA ARG A 448 38.53 4.68 15.79
C ARG A 448 38.10 5.44 17.04
N ARG A 449 37.08 6.29 16.94
CA ARG A 449 36.55 7.05 18.08
C ARG A 449 35.72 6.19 19.02
N ALA A 450 34.93 5.27 18.47
CA ALA A 450 34.10 4.36 19.24
C ALA A 450 34.94 3.26 19.92
N GLY A 451 36.10 2.93 19.36
CA GLY A 451 36.97 1.86 19.87
C GLY A 451 36.49 0.45 19.53
N HIS A 452 35.45 0.33 18.69
CA HIS A 452 34.90 -0.93 18.21
C HIS A 452 34.44 -0.81 16.75
N GLN A 453 34.12 -1.94 16.13
CA GLN A 453 33.50 -1.96 14.80
C GLN A 453 32.10 -1.35 14.86
N LEU A 454 31.75 -0.50 13.89
CA LEU A 454 30.41 0.10 13.85
C LEU A 454 29.37 -0.96 13.51
N SER A 455 28.26 -0.94 14.25
CA SER A 455 27.03 -1.64 13.89
C SER A 455 26.36 -1.00 12.67
N ARG A 456 25.41 -1.71 12.07
CA ARG A 456 24.58 -1.20 10.95
C ARG A 456 23.97 0.16 11.24
N ASN A 457 23.44 0.34 12.43
CA ASN A 457 22.70 1.56 12.80
C ASN A 457 23.64 2.74 13.00
N GLU A 458 24.83 2.49 13.55
CA GLU A 458 25.86 3.52 13.67
C GLU A 458 26.40 3.94 12.28
N VAL A 459 26.54 2.98 11.35
CA VAL A 459 26.86 3.29 9.95
C VAL A 459 25.77 4.17 9.34
N LEU A 460 24.48 3.80 9.49
CA LEU A 460 23.36 4.58 8.97
C LEU A 460 23.30 5.98 9.58
N LYS A 461 23.65 6.15 10.87
CA LYS A 461 23.71 7.45 11.55
C LYS A 461 24.81 8.35 10.98
N VAL A 462 26.01 7.81 10.73
CA VAL A 462 27.10 8.58 10.11
C VAL A 462 26.74 8.98 8.67
N VAL A 463 26.14 8.05 7.93
CA VAL A 463 25.72 8.29 6.54
C VAL A 463 24.57 9.29 6.48
N SER A 464 23.57 9.21 7.38
CA SER A 464 22.44 10.15 7.40
C SER A 464 22.91 11.58 7.65
N GLN A 465 23.84 11.78 8.59
CA GLN A 465 24.43 13.09 8.83
C GLN A 465 25.16 13.61 7.58
N SER A 466 25.96 12.75 6.94
CA SER A 466 26.70 13.14 5.73
C SER A 466 25.76 13.46 4.57
N MET A 467 24.65 12.74 4.43
CA MET A 467 23.64 13.04 3.41
C MET A 467 22.99 14.40 3.64
N LYS A 468 22.69 14.76 4.91
CA LYS A 468 22.15 16.08 5.27
C LYS A 468 23.13 17.21 4.99
N ASP A 469 24.40 17.01 5.33
CA ASP A 469 25.45 18.01 5.12
C ASP A 469 25.65 18.34 3.62
N TYR A 470 25.27 17.42 2.73
CA TYR A 470 25.39 17.53 1.26
C TYR A 470 24.03 17.68 0.55
N ASP A 471 22.94 17.95 1.28
CA ASP A 471 21.57 18.09 0.75
C ASP A 471 21.09 16.89 -0.10
N ILE A 472 21.60 15.69 0.19
CA ILE A 472 21.20 14.45 -0.47
C ILE A 472 19.96 13.89 0.23
N ARG A 473 18.85 13.80 -0.53
CA ARG A 473 17.58 13.26 -0.01
C ARG A 473 17.70 11.76 0.31
N MET A 474 17.21 11.35 1.48
CA MET A 474 17.12 9.93 1.91
C MET A 474 15.94 9.20 1.25
N SER A 475 15.83 9.31 -0.07
CA SER A 475 14.82 8.65 -0.90
C SER A 475 15.48 7.56 -1.72
N PHE A 476 15.64 6.39 -1.09
CA PHE A 476 16.40 5.28 -1.66
C PHE A 476 15.63 4.54 -2.77
N THR A 477 16.38 3.97 -3.70
CA THR A 477 15.94 3.24 -4.88
C THR A 477 16.90 2.10 -5.17
N LEU A 478 16.45 1.08 -5.91
CA LEU A 478 17.31 -0.03 -6.31
C LEU A 478 18.37 0.41 -7.33
N GLY A 479 19.63 0.14 -7.02
CA GLY A 479 20.79 0.29 -7.90
C GLY A 479 20.90 -0.80 -8.96
N SER A 480 21.78 -0.58 -9.94
CA SER A 480 22.09 -1.63 -10.93
C SER A 480 23.07 -2.64 -10.33
N ARG A 481 22.70 -3.92 -10.29
CA ARG A 481 23.68 -4.99 -10.06
C ARG A 481 24.54 -5.09 -11.32
N ARG A 482 25.85 -4.91 -11.15
CA ARG A 482 26.85 -5.21 -12.18
C ARG A 482 27.54 -6.49 -11.78
#